data_AF-A0A293MN14-F1
#
_entry.id   AF-A0A293MN14-F1
#
_cell.length_a   1.000
_cell.length_b   1.000
_cell.length_c   1.000
_cell.angle_alpha   90.00
_cell.angle_beta   90.00
_cell.angle_gamma   90.00
#
_symmetry.space_group_name_H-M   'P 1'
#
loop_
_entity.id
_entity.type
_entity.pdbx_description
1 polymer ?
#
loop_
_entity_poly.entity_id
_entity_poly.type
_entity_poly.pdbx_seq_one_letter_code
_entity_poly.pdbx_strand_id
1 'polypeptide(L)'
;MQSDHKDDLKACEALRPYYDTLVRSQLTNAASIIAYTNAGLRLLTGFTEDEAETVLLSSAKILLGDGDVFQSVSTSPESYDFISLGCDILDKFLGGGIPVHGITEISGESSS
;
A
#
# COMPACT_ATOMS: atom_id res chain seq x y z
N MET A 1 -5.08 -0.97 12.81
CA MET A 1 -4.21 -2.04 13.37
C MET A 1 -3.06 -2.23 12.40
N GLN A 2 -1.82 -1.95 12.79
CA GLN A 2 -0.65 -2.23 11.94
C GLN A 2 -0.52 -3.75 11.80
N SER A 3 -0.93 -4.29 10.66
CA SER A 3 -0.55 -5.64 10.26
C SER A 3 0.96 -5.66 10.06
N ASP A 4 1.63 -6.43 10.91
CA ASP A 4 3.08 -6.58 10.94
C ASP A 4 3.51 -7.43 9.73
N HIS A 5 3.47 -6.85 8.52
CA HIS A 5 3.83 -7.48 7.23
C HIS A 5 5.33 -7.76 7.06
N LYS A 6 6.06 -7.86 8.17
CA LYS A 6 7.51 -8.00 8.22
C LYS A 6 7.97 -9.43 7.87
N ASP A 7 7.09 -10.42 8.05
CA ASP A 7 7.38 -11.83 7.77
C ASP A 7 6.86 -12.30 6.39
N ASP A 8 6.09 -11.48 5.67
CA ASP A 8 5.48 -11.86 4.39
C ASP A 8 6.53 -12.02 3.27
N LEU A 9 7.64 -11.27 3.35
CA LEU A 9 8.75 -11.39 2.41
C LEU A 9 9.50 -12.72 2.54
N LYS A 10 9.58 -13.28 3.76
CA LYS A 10 10.29 -14.55 4.01
C LYS A 10 9.48 -15.76 3.53
N ALA A 11 8.16 -15.64 3.54
CA ALA A 11 7.25 -16.69 3.09
C ALA A 11 7.24 -16.83 1.56
N CYS A 12 7.60 -15.77 0.82
CA CYS A 12 7.65 -15.78 -0.63
C CYS A 12 8.93 -16.45 -1.16
N GLU A 13 8.80 -17.66 -1.73
CA GLU A 13 9.94 -18.40 -2.26
C GLU A 13 10.67 -17.64 -3.39
N ALA A 14 9.94 -16.87 -4.19
CA ALA A 14 10.50 -16.07 -5.28
C ALA A 14 11.44 -14.95 -4.81
N LEU A 15 11.29 -14.48 -3.56
CA LEU A 15 12.10 -13.40 -2.99
C LEU A 15 13.29 -13.89 -2.16
N ARG A 16 13.36 -15.20 -1.85
CA ARG A 16 14.46 -15.79 -1.08
C ARG A 16 15.85 -15.44 -1.60
N PRO A 17 16.15 -15.48 -2.91
CA PRO A 17 17.48 -15.16 -3.43
C PRO A 17 17.90 -13.70 -3.17
N TYR A 18 16.94 -12.80 -2.98
CA TYR A 18 17.15 -11.36 -2.88
C TYR A 18 17.12 -10.85 -1.43
N TYR A 19 16.75 -11.70 -0.48
CA TYR A 19 16.40 -11.31 0.89
C TYR A 19 17.54 -10.57 1.61
N ASP A 20 18.77 -11.09 1.55
CA ASP A 20 19.91 -10.47 2.24
C ASP A 20 20.24 -9.07 1.71
N THR A 21 20.06 -8.86 0.41
CA THR A 21 20.28 -7.54 -0.22
C THR A 21 19.15 -6.57 0.14
N LEU A 22 17.91 -7.04 0.17
CA LEU A 22 16.76 -6.25 0.61
C LEU A 22 16.88 -5.82 2.07
N VAL A 23 17.27 -6.73 2.97
CA VAL A 23 17.47 -6.42 4.40
C VAL A 23 18.62 -5.43 4.60
N ARG A 24 19.75 -5.60 3.91
CA ARG A 24 20.87 -4.63 3.95
C ARG A 24 20.45 -3.24 3.46
N SER A 25 19.47 -3.19 2.56
CA SER A 25 18.90 -1.96 2.01
C SER A 25 17.74 -1.39 2.84
N GLN A 26 17.46 -1.96 4.02
CA GLN A 26 16.34 -1.61 4.90
C GLN A 26 14.94 -1.78 4.26
N LEU A 27 14.83 -2.59 3.20
CA LEU A 27 13.57 -2.94 2.55
C LEU A 27 12.97 -4.18 3.20
N THR A 28 12.35 -3.99 4.37
CA THR A 28 11.92 -5.11 5.24
C THR A 28 10.47 -5.53 5.06
N ASN A 29 9.69 -4.86 4.22
CA ASN A 29 8.30 -5.24 3.93
C ASN A 29 7.93 -4.93 2.46
N ALA A 30 6.92 -5.62 1.94
CA ALA A 30 6.52 -5.48 0.54
C ALA A 30 6.07 -4.05 0.20
N ALA A 31 5.39 -3.35 1.12
CA ALA A 31 4.96 -1.96 0.95
C ALA A 31 6.14 -1.01 0.71
N SER A 32 7.23 -1.19 1.46
CA SER A 32 8.46 -0.41 1.32
C SER A 32 9.16 -0.65 -0.01
N ILE A 33 9.05 -1.86 -0.57
CA ILE A 33 9.64 -2.22 -1.86
C ILE A 33 8.85 -1.57 -3.01
N ILE A 34 7.52 -1.69 -3.01
CA ILE A 34 6.68 -1.14 -4.09
C ILE A 34 6.65 0.40 -4.11
N ALA A 35 7.06 1.05 -3.04
CA ALA A 35 7.20 2.51 -2.98
C ALA A 35 8.37 3.03 -3.86
N TYR A 36 9.28 2.15 -4.30
CA TYR A 36 10.37 2.50 -5.21
C TYR A 36 10.00 2.21 -6.66
N THR A 37 10.51 3.06 -7.56
CA THR A 37 10.56 2.74 -8.98
C THR A 37 11.61 1.66 -9.25
N ASN A 38 11.52 0.96 -10.39
CA ASN A 38 12.53 -0.02 -10.80
C ASN A 38 13.96 0.59 -10.75
N ALA A 39 14.15 1.78 -11.32
CA ALA A 39 15.44 2.47 -11.28
C ALA A 39 15.90 2.81 -9.85
N GLY A 40 14.98 3.27 -8.99
CA GLY A 40 15.30 3.56 -7.59
C GLY A 40 15.72 2.31 -6.82
N LEU A 41 15.03 1.19 -7.05
CA LEU A 41 15.34 -0.08 -6.44
C LEU A 41 16.72 -0.58 -6.87
N ARG A 42 17.06 -0.48 -8.15
CA ARG A 42 18.39 -0.84 -8.70
C ARG A 42 19.49 0.00 -8.09
N LEU A 43 19.29 1.31 -7.96
CA LEU A 43 20.26 2.20 -7.34
C LEU A 43 20.52 1.87 -5.86
N LEU A 44 19.47 1.48 -5.14
CA LEU A 44 19.55 1.18 -3.71
C LEU A 44 20.18 -0.20 -3.43
N THR A 45 19.87 -1.20 -4.26
CA THR A 45 20.20 -2.62 -4.01
C THR A 45 21.34 -3.15 -4.87
N GLY A 46 21.65 -2.47 -5.98
CA GLY A 46 22.58 -2.98 -7.00
C GLY A 46 21.99 -4.05 -7.92
N PHE A 47 20.68 -4.29 -7.87
CA PHE A 47 20.01 -5.26 -8.75
C PHE A 47 20.14 -4.91 -10.23
N THR A 48 20.13 -5.96 -11.05
CA THR A 48 19.86 -5.86 -12.49
C THR A 48 18.40 -5.47 -12.74
N GLU A 49 18.08 -5.15 -13.99
CA GLU A 49 16.72 -4.78 -14.38
C GLU A 49 15.71 -5.89 -14.13
N ASP A 50 16.07 -7.12 -14.54
CA ASP A 50 15.23 -8.32 -14.40
C ASP A 50 15.03 -8.70 -12.92
N GLU A 51 16.08 -8.58 -12.10
CA GLU A 51 15.98 -8.84 -10.65
C GLU A 51 15.06 -7.81 -9.97
N ALA A 52 15.22 -6.52 -10.31
CA ALA A 52 14.38 -5.46 -9.78
C ALA A 52 12.91 -5.63 -10.20
N GLU A 53 12.66 -6.01 -11.45
CA GLU A 53 11.31 -6.32 -11.93
C GLU A 53 10.71 -7.52 -11.19
N THR A 54 11.47 -8.61 -11.04
CA THR A 54 11.04 -9.81 -10.33
C THR A 54 10.66 -9.50 -8.88
N VAL A 55 11.49 -8.70 -8.20
CA VAL A 55 11.27 -8.28 -6.81
C VAL A 55 10.01 -7.42 -6.70
N LEU A 56 9.82 -6.46 -7.60
CA LEU A 56 8.64 -5.59 -7.62
C LEU A 56 7.36 -6.40 -7.87
N LEU A 57 7.36 -7.28 -8.87
CA LEU A 57 6.20 -8.12 -9.20
C LEU A 57 5.84 -9.07 -8.06
N SER A 58 6.84 -9.71 -7.45
CA SER A 58 6.61 -10.62 -6.31
C SER A 58 6.10 -9.85 -5.09
N SER A 59 6.63 -8.67 -4.82
CA SER A 59 6.17 -7.81 -3.72
C SER A 59 4.75 -7.29 -3.94
N ALA A 60 4.41 -6.93 -5.19
CA ALA A 60 3.05 -6.54 -5.55
C ALA A 60 2.06 -7.69 -5.35
N LYS A 61 2.42 -8.92 -5.74
CA LYS A 61 1.60 -10.12 -5.50
C LYS A 61 1.37 -10.40 -4.01
N ILE A 62 2.39 -10.19 -3.17
CA ILE A 62 2.23 -10.34 -1.71
C ILE A 62 1.19 -9.35 -1.18
N LEU A 63 1.20 -8.09 -1.64
CA LEU A 63 0.30 -7.05 -1.15
C LEU A 63 -1.13 -7.18 -1.70
N LEU A 64 -1.27 -7.57 -2.97
CA LEU A 64 -2.57 -7.77 -3.61
C LEU A 64 -3.21 -9.11 -3.19
N GLY A 65 -2.41 -10.06 -2.72
CA GLY A 65 -2.83 -11.44 -2.51
C GLY A 65 -3.15 -12.16 -3.82
N ASP A 66 -3.78 -13.34 -3.71
CA ASP A 66 -4.29 -14.12 -4.85
C ASP A 66 -5.59 -13.54 -5.46
N GLY A 67 -5.98 -12.32 -5.07
CA GLY A 67 -7.20 -11.67 -5.52
C GLY A 67 -7.03 -11.00 -6.88
N ASP A 68 -8.05 -11.10 -7.72
CA ASP A 68 -8.21 -10.22 -8.90
C ASP A 68 -8.18 -8.76 -8.42
N VAL A 69 -7.41 -7.90 -9.09
CA VAL A 69 -7.30 -6.46 -8.77
C VAL A 69 -8.70 -5.83 -8.63
N PHE A 70 -9.65 -6.27 -9.46
CA PHE A 70 -11.04 -5.83 -9.41
C PHE A 70 -11.81 -6.35 -8.19
N GLN A 71 -11.48 -7.53 -7.69
CA GLN A 71 -12.01 -8.02 -6.42
C GLN A 71 -11.39 -7.26 -5.24
N SER A 72 -10.08 -7.02 -5.21
CA SER A 72 -9.45 -6.28 -4.10
C SER A 72 -9.95 -4.83 -3.94
N VAL A 73 -10.41 -4.17 -5.01
CA VAL A 73 -11.07 -2.85 -4.93
C VAL A 73 -12.49 -2.95 -4.32
N SER A 74 -13.13 -4.10 -4.45
CA SER A 74 -14.49 -4.36 -3.93
C SER A 74 -14.49 -5.14 -2.60
N THR A 75 -13.36 -5.74 -2.22
CA THR A 75 -13.20 -6.57 -1.02
C THR A 75 -12.13 -6.06 -0.06
N SER A 76 -11.53 -4.88 -0.25
CA SER A 76 -10.69 -4.32 0.81
C SER A 76 -11.57 -4.17 2.06
N PRO A 77 -11.32 -4.93 3.13
CA PRO A 77 -12.01 -4.75 4.39
C PRO A 77 -11.25 -3.66 5.15
N GLU A 78 -10.77 -2.64 4.45
CA GLU A 78 -10.50 -1.38 5.10
C GLU A 78 -11.89 -0.87 5.44
N SER A 79 -12.34 -1.21 6.64
CA SER A 79 -13.24 -0.36 7.39
C SER A 79 -12.60 1.01 7.37
N TYR A 80 -12.94 1.82 6.36
CA TYR A 80 -12.50 3.20 6.31
C TYR A 80 -12.99 3.81 7.62
N ASP A 81 -12.06 4.25 8.44
CA ASP A 81 -12.42 5.02 9.60
C ASP A 81 -12.90 6.38 9.08
N PHE A 82 -14.04 6.84 9.59
CA PHE A 82 -14.64 8.11 9.20
C PHE A 82 -14.68 9.06 10.40
N ILE A 83 -14.44 10.34 10.12
CA ILE A 83 -14.64 11.42 11.06
C ILE A 83 -15.99 12.07 10.74
N SER A 84 -16.94 11.98 11.67
CA SER A 84 -18.23 12.65 11.58
C SER A 84 -18.06 14.17 11.58
N LEU A 85 -18.84 14.86 10.76
CA LEU A 85 -18.94 16.32 10.70
C LEU A 85 -19.88 16.91 11.76
N GLY A 86 -20.50 16.07 12.60
CA GLY A 86 -21.52 16.49 13.55
C GLY A 86 -22.85 16.89 12.90
N CYS A 87 -23.05 16.53 11.62
CA CYS A 87 -24.25 16.80 10.84
C CYS A 87 -24.68 15.53 10.10
N ASP A 88 -25.76 14.90 10.55
CA ASP A 88 -26.26 13.63 9.99
C ASP A 88 -26.50 13.66 8.48
N ILE A 89 -26.91 14.81 7.94
CA ILE A 89 -27.17 14.97 6.51
C ILE A 89 -25.85 14.91 5.73
N LEU A 90 -24.82 15.61 6.21
CA LEU A 90 -23.51 15.64 5.55
C LEU A 90 -22.78 14.31 5.73
N ASP A 91 -22.86 13.69 6.91
CA ASP A 91 -22.26 12.37 7.15
C ASP A 91 -22.88 11.32 6.23
N LYS A 92 -24.20 11.34 6.03
CA LYS A 92 -24.87 10.45 5.06
C LYS A 92 -24.49 10.77 3.63
N PHE A 93 -24.39 12.05 3.27
CA PHE A 93 -23.95 12.47 1.94
C PHE A 93 -22.55 11.94 1.61
N LEU A 94 -21.65 11.93 2.60
CA LEU A 94 -20.27 11.42 2.46
C LEU A 94 -20.14 9.91 2.74
N GLY A 95 -21.23 9.18 2.95
CA GLY A 95 -21.20 7.74 3.20
C GLY A 95 -20.65 7.32 4.57
N GLY A 96 -20.62 8.22 5.55
CA GLY A 96 -20.18 7.95 6.92
C GLY A 96 -19.40 9.09 7.58
N GLY A 97 -18.95 10.10 6.81
CA GLY A 97 -18.14 11.23 7.27
C GLY A 97 -16.93 11.48 6.37
N ILE A 98 -15.91 12.19 6.86
CA ILE A 98 -14.65 12.38 6.15
C ILE A 98 -13.77 11.12 6.33
N PRO A 99 -13.28 10.49 5.24
CA PRO A 99 -12.39 9.33 5.36
C PRO A 99 -11.04 9.73 5.97
N VAL A 100 -10.55 8.95 6.93
CA VAL A 100 -9.24 9.15 7.58
C VAL A 100 -8.07 8.93 6.62
N HIS A 101 -8.29 8.11 5.59
CA HIS A 101 -7.30 7.81 4.56
C HIS A 101 -7.64 8.53 3.25
N GLY A 102 -6.81 9.51 2.88
CA GLY A 102 -6.97 10.30 1.67
C GLY A 102 -6.96 11.80 1.93
N ILE A 103 -7.25 12.58 0.90
CA ILE A 103 -7.41 14.04 1.01
C ILE A 103 -8.87 14.36 0.66
N THR A 104 -9.57 15.01 1.58
CA THR A 104 -10.89 15.60 1.34
C THR A 104 -10.75 17.11 1.28
N GLU A 105 -11.12 17.70 0.15
CA GLU A 105 -11.11 19.14 -0.05
C GLU A 105 -12.52 19.71 0.16
N ILE A 106 -12.63 20.80 0.92
CA ILE A 106 -13.88 21.57 1.11
C ILE A 106 -13.63 22.97 0.56
N SER A 107 -14.46 23.39 -0.39
CA SER A 107 -14.31 24.66 -1.10
C SER A 107 -15.62 25.40 -1.16
N GLY A 108 -15.59 26.72 -0.93
CA GLY A 108 -16.77 27.58 -0.86
C GLY A 108 -16.41 29.04 -0.62
N GLU A 109 -17.43 29.90 -0.62
CA GLU A 109 -17.28 31.31 -0.24
C GLU A 109 -17.05 31.45 1.28
N SER A 110 -16.60 32.62 1.73
CA SER A 110 -16.41 32.87 3.16
C SER A 110 -17.73 32.73 3.93
N SER A 111 -17.73 31.95 5.01
CA SER A 111 -18.92 31.61 5.82
C SER A 111 -19.91 30.66 5.13
N SER A 112 -19.41 29.75 4.27
CA SER A 112 -20.15 28.58 3.77
C SER A 112 -20.29 27.46 4.80
#